data_AF-A0AA43I582-F1
#
_entry.id   AF-A0AA43I582-F1
#
_cell.length_a   1.000
_cell.length_b   1.000
_cell.length_c   1.000
_cell.angle_alpha   90.00
_cell.angle_beta   90.00
_cell.angle_gamma   90.00
#
_symmetry.space_group_name_H-M   'P 1'
#
loop_
_entity.id
_entity.type
_entity.pdbx_description
1 polymer ?
#
loop_
_entity_poly.entity_id
_entity_poly.type
_entity_poly.pdbx_seq_one_letter_code
_entity_poly.pdbx_strand_id
1 'polypeptide(L)'
;MKNLTYIILSFLLCVCTACEGIADILYICNNSDEAIYVYHRCGNVDSIPLSPKLELFHYLSMDVNDAHGNLIEPYFVSPDYRINAYTSSSLKGGLEGRVWGTPKTPRLPCDEKEITLFFITETTMRNHDWEEIYKDQMYVKKVMLTEDDLKKCDWKYIYTP
;
A
#
# COMPACT_ATOMS: atom_id res chain seq x y z
N MET A 1 28.59 0.76 -36.37
CA MET A 1 27.39 0.18 -35.73
C MET A 1 27.71 -0.19 -34.28
N LYS A 2 27.74 0.79 -33.37
CA LYS A 2 27.94 0.54 -31.93
C LYS A 2 27.04 1.39 -31.03
N ASN A 3 26.14 2.18 -31.61
CA ASN A 3 25.32 3.16 -30.87
C ASN A 3 23.82 2.83 -30.88
N LEU A 4 23.42 1.64 -31.36
CA LEU A 4 22.01 1.24 -31.41
C LEU A 4 21.60 0.30 -30.26
N THR A 5 22.53 -0.10 -29.39
CA THR A 5 22.29 -1.02 -28.28
C THR A 5 21.95 -0.33 -26.96
N TYR A 6 22.09 1.00 -26.85
CA TYR A 6 21.77 1.74 -25.63
C TYR A 6 20.33 2.28 -25.57
N ILE A 7 19.60 2.29 -26.68
CA ILE A 7 18.23 2.82 -26.73
C ILE A 7 17.21 1.78 -26.22
N ILE A 8 17.53 0.49 -26.32
CA ILE A 8 16.65 -0.60 -25.87
C ILE A 8 16.75 -0.81 -24.36
N LEU A 9 17.87 -0.44 -23.72
CA LEU A 9 18.06 -0.61 -22.28
C LEU A 9 17.39 0.50 -21.44
N SER A 10 17.03 1.63 -22.06
CA SER A 10 16.32 2.72 -21.38
C SER A 10 14.80 2.51 -21.34
N PHE A 11 14.27 1.45 -21.95
CA PHE A 11 12.84 1.17 -22.08
C PHE A 11 12.32 0.12 -21.06
N LEU A 12 13.11 -0.17 -20.02
CA LEU A 12 12.81 -1.20 -19.01
C LEU A 12 12.32 -0.63 -17.66
N LEU A 13 12.11 0.68 -17.53
CA LEU A 13 11.73 1.32 -16.26
C LEU A 13 10.38 2.04 -16.25
N CYS A 14 9.49 1.77 -17.20
CA CYS A 14 8.13 2.28 -17.10
C CYS A 14 7.13 1.27 -17.68
N VAL A 15 6.90 0.17 -16.97
CA VAL A 15 5.70 -0.64 -17.19
C VAL A 15 4.54 0.08 -16.51
N CYS A 16 4.08 1.18 -17.10
CA CYS A 16 2.85 1.85 -16.71
C CYS A 16 1.70 1.18 -17.46
N THR A 17 1.24 0.02 -16.97
CA THR A 17 -0.04 -0.55 -17.41
C THR A 17 -1.14 0.14 -16.63
N ALA A 18 -1.92 0.94 -17.35
CA ALA A 18 -3.00 1.81 -16.89
C ALA A 18 -3.77 1.30 -15.65
N CYS A 19 -3.48 1.90 -14.49
CA CYS A 19 -4.45 2.06 -13.41
C CYS A 19 -5.08 3.45 -13.62
N GLU A 20 -6.36 3.55 -13.97
CA GLU A 20 -7.04 4.84 -14.18
C GLU A 20 -6.94 5.71 -12.91
N GLY A 21 -6.52 6.96 -13.10
CA GLY A 21 -6.23 7.88 -12.01
C GLY A 21 -7.50 8.47 -11.41
N ILE A 22 -7.74 8.17 -10.13
CA ILE A 22 -8.68 8.91 -9.30
C ILE A 22 -7.99 9.23 -7.98
N ALA A 23 -7.44 10.42 -7.86
CA ALA A 23 -7.59 11.23 -6.66
C ALA A 23 -7.56 10.54 -5.27
N ASP A 24 -6.49 9.80 -4.94
CA ASP A 24 -6.09 9.41 -3.59
C ASP A 24 -4.58 9.11 -3.60
N ILE A 25 -3.89 9.35 -2.48
CA ILE A 25 -2.54 9.93 -2.56
C ILE A 25 -1.44 8.98 -3.08
N LEU A 26 -1.37 7.72 -2.67
CA LEU A 26 -0.47 6.72 -3.27
C LEU A 26 -1.26 5.48 -3.66
N TYR A 27 -1.32 5.21 -4.96
CA TYR A 27 -1.97 4.03 -5.49
C TYR A 27 -0.99 2.87 -5.57
N ILE A 28 -1.38 1.74 -5.01
CA ILE A 28 -0.65 0.50 -5.17
C ILE A 28 -1.51 -0.42 -6.04
N CYS A 29 -0.98 -0.83 -7.18
CA CYS A 29 -1.61 -1.83 -8.05
C CYS A 29 -0.98 -3.19 -7.75
N ASN A 30 -1.77 -4.13 -7.24
CA ASN A 30 -1.33 -5.48 -6.93
C ASN A 30 -1.47 -6.37 -8.17
N ASN A 31 -0.35 -6.76 -8.79
CA ASN A 31 -0.31 -7.66 -9.94
C ASN A 31 0.10 -9.09 -9.57
N SER A 32 -0.23 -9.54 -8.36
CA SER A 32 -0.04 -10.90 -7.87
C SER A 32 -1.34 -11.70 -7.82
N ASP A 33 -1.21 -13.01 -7.57
CA ASP A 33 -2.29 -13.99 -7.48
C ASP A 33 -2.96 -14.05 -6.10
N GLU A 34 -2.43 -13.35 -5.09
CA GLU A 34 -3.05 -13.21 -3.77
C GLU A 34 -3.20 -11.75 -3.35
N ALA A 35 -3.96 -11.52 -2.28
CA ALA A 35 -4.02 -10.19 -1.68
C ALA A 35 -2.70 -9.87 -0.97
N ILE A 36 -2.36 -8.58 -0.93
CA ILE A 36 -1.18 -8.08 -0.24
C ILE A 36 -1.59 -7.06 0.80
N TYR A 37 -0.80 -6.99 1.87
CA TYR A 37 -0.88 -6.00 2.92
C TYR A 37 0.35 -5.10 2.83
N VAL A 38 0.13 -3.78 2.85
CA VAL A 38 1.20 -2.80 2.70
C VAL A 38 1.40 -2.04 4.00
N TYR A 39 2.50 -2.35 4.71
CA TYR A 39 2.98 -1.51 5.80
C TYR A 39 3.81 -0.37 5.22
N HIS A 40 3.69 0.84 5.73
CA HIS A 40 4.56 1.94 5.32
C HIS A 40 5.11 2.71 6.51
N ARG A 41 6.26 3.34 6.31
CA ARG A 41 6.94 4.19 7.30
C ARG A 41 7.64 5.34 6.61
N CYS A 42 7.67 6.49 7.27
CA CYS A 42 8.47 7.61 6.82
C CYS A 42 9.97 7.33 6.90
N GLY A 43 10.70 7.85 5.90
CA GLY A 43 12.13 7.69 5.76
C GLY A 43 12.55 6.35 5.15
N ASN A 44 13.85 6.23 4.90
CA ASN A 44 14.50 4.97 4.58
C ASN A 44 14.70 4.14 5.85
N VAL A 45 13.85 3.13 6.06
CA VAL A 45 13.89 2.27 7.25
C VAL A 45 14.00 0.81 6.88
N ASP A 46 14.62 0.03 7.76
CA ASP A 46 14.95 -1.37 7.45
C ASP A 46 13.97 -2.40 8.01
N SER A 47 13.05 -2.00 8.87
CA SER A 47 12.16 -2.92 9.57
C SER A 47 10.75 -2.38 9.83
N ILE A 48 9.80 -3.32 9.86
CA ILE A 48 8.47 -3.12 10.45
C ILE A 48 8.58 -3.16 11.98
N PRO A 49 7.81 -2.34 12.72
CA PRO A 49 7.81 -2.32 14.18
C PRO A 49 6.78 -3.31 14.75
N LEU A 50 6.91 -3.62 16.03
CA LEU A 50 5.91 -4.41 16.75
C LEU A 50 4.56 -3.69 16.88
N SER A 51 4.55 -2.35 16.83
CA SER A 51 3.33 -1.54 16.91
C SER A 51 3.47 -0.26 16.07
N PRO A 52 2.39 0.21 15.41
CA PRO A 52 1.07 -0.43 15.31
C PRO A 52 1.09 -1.68 14.43
N LYS A 53 0.13 -2.61 14.64
CA LYS A 53 0.01 -3.84 13.85
C LYS A 53 -0.95 -3.66 12.68
N LEU A 54 -0.75 -4.44 11.62
CA LEU A 54 -1.78 -4.62 10.60
C LEU A 54 -2.78 -5.69 11.05
N GLU A 55 -4.03 -5.44 10.76
CA GLU A 55 -5.13 -6.36 11.00
C GLU A 55 -5.66 -6.94 9.69
N LEU A 56 -6.15 -8.18 9.73
CA LEU A 56 -6.75 -8.83 8.55
C LEU A 56 -8.01 -8.10 8.05
N PHE A 57 -8.85 -7.65 9.00
CA PHE A 57 -10.11 -6.95 8.76
C PHE A 57 -10.32 -5.89 9.84
N HIS A 58 -10.98 -4.78 9.49
CA HIS A 58 -11.46 -3.81 10.46
C HIS A 58 -12.90 -4.11 10.84
N TYR A 59 -13.23 -3.87 12.10
CA TYR A 59 -14.58 -3.98 12.62
C TYR A 59 -15.24 -2.61 12.61
N LEU A 60 -16.32 -2.45 11.84
CA LEU A 60 -17.16 -1.25 11.89
C LEU A 60 -18.43 -1.55 12.66
N SER A 61 -18.49 -1.08 13.91
CA SER A 61 -19.76 -0.88 14.59
C SER A 61 -20.26 0.52 14.26
N MET A 62 -21.32 0.59 13.46
CA MET A 62 -22.12 1.80 13.36
C MET A 62 -23.45 1.50 14.04
N ASP A 63 -23.94 2.38 14.90
CA ASP A 63 -25.29 2.30 15.48
C ASP A 63 -26.33 2.64 14.39
N VAL A 64 -26.37 1.82 13.34
CA VAL A 64 -27.27 1.97 12.21
C VAL A 64 -28.41 1.00 12.42
N ASN A 65 -29.63 1.53 12.36
CA ASN A 65 -30.82 0.72 12.38
C ASN A 65 -31.27 0.41 10.95
N ASP A 66 -31.83 -0.78 10.72
CA ASP A 66 -32.52 -1.11 9.48
C ASP A 66 -33.81 -0.29 9.31
N ALA A 67 -34.52 -0.48 8.20
CA ALA A 67 -35.78 0.21 7.92
C ALA A 67 -36.90 -0.06 8.95
N HIS A 68 -36.72 -1.06 9.83
CA HIS A 68 -37.66 -1.47 10.87
C HIS A 68 -37.19 -1.08 12.28
N GLY A 69 -36.05 -0.40 12.42
CA GLY A 69 -35.51 0.04 13.71
C GLY A 69 -34.63 -0.98 14.43
N ASN A 70 -34.27 -2.11 13.80
CA ASN A 70 -33.37 -3.10 14.39
C ASN A 70 -31.91 -2.68 14.18
N LEU A 71 -31.06 -2.83 15.19
CA LEU A 71 -29.62 -2.63 15.05
C LEU A 71 -29.08 -3.56 13.96
N ILE A 72 -28.37 -2.98 12.99
CA ILE A 72 -27.62 -3.73 11.99
C ILE A 72 -26.39 -4.30 12.68
N GLU A 73 -26.19 -5.62 12.55
CA GLU A 73 -25.00 -6.27 13.07
C GLU A 73 -23.75 -5.65 12.44
N PRO A 74 -22.71 -5.36 13.25
CA PRO A 74 -21.44 -4.87 12.76
C PRO A 74 -20.87 -5.81 11.70
N TYR A 75 -20.28 -5.24 10.65
CA TYR A 75 -19.70 -6.02 9.57
C TYR A 75 -18.20 -5.76 9.45
N PHE A 76 -17.50 -6.79 8.95
CA PHE A 76 -16.07 -6.74 8.69
C PHE A 76 -15.81 -6.04 7.36
N VAL A 77 -14.85 -5.12 7.35
CA VAL A 77 -14.37 -4.49 6.11
C VAL A 77 -12.90 -4.82 5.88
N SER A 78 -12.52 -4.86 4.60
CA SER A 78 -11.10 -4.89 4.26
C SER A 78 -10.46 -3.54 4.63
N PRO A 79 -9.32 -3.54 5.33
CA PRO A 79 -8.60 -2.31 5.63
C PRO A 79 -8.00 -1.73 4.35
N ASP A 80 -7.82 -0.40 4.30
CA ASP A 80 -7.32 0.31 3.11
C ASP A 80 -5.92 -0.17 2.66
N TYR A 81 -5.11 -0.69 3.59
CA TYR A 81 -3.77 -1.23 3.31
C TYR A 81 -3.77 -2.69 2.80
N ARG A 82 -4.94 -3.33 2.67
CA ARG A 82 -5.10 -4.66 2.06
C ARG A 82 -5.60 -4.51 0.62
N ILE A 83 -4.89 -5.09 -0.32
CA ILE A 83 -5.13 -4.91 -1.76
C ILE A 83 -5.32 -6.28 -2.40
N ASN A 84 -6.52 -6.53 -2.93
CA ASN A 84 -6.84 -7.82 -3.54
C ASN A 84 -5.96 -8.11 -4.76
N ALA A 85 -5.80 -9.39 -5.09
CA ALA A 85 -5.15 -9.85 -6.31
C ALA A 85 -5.70 -9.15 -7.55
N TYR A 86 -4.83 -8.68 -8.43
CA TYR A 86 -5.16 -7.98 -9.68
C TYR A 86 -6.06 -6.73 -9.51
N THR A 87 -6.02 -6.09 -8.34
CA THR A 87 -6.73 -4.83 -8.08
C THR A 87 -5.77 -3.72 -7.65
N SER A 88 -6.29 -2.50 -7.58
CA SER A 88 -5.56 -1.35 -7.04
C SER A 88 -6.32 -0.74 -5.87
N SER A 89 -5.59 -0.26 -4.86
CA SER A 89 -6.13 0.53 -3.77
C SER A 89 -5.25 1.72 -3.48
N SER A 90 -5.83 2.75 -2.87
CA SER A 90 -5.09 3.88 -2.35
C SER A 90 -4.67 3.66 -0.90
N LEU A 91 -3.42 3.97 -0.59
CA LEU A 91 -2.98 4.08 0.80
C LEU A 91 -3.44 5.42 1.35
N LYS A 92 -4.43 5.38 2.24
CA LYS A 92 -4.96 6.56 2.93
C LYS A 92 -4.30 6.71 4.27
N GLY A 93 -3.35 7.63 4.40
CA GLY A 93 -2.94 8.22 5.69
C GLY A 93 -2.25 7.31 6.71
N GLY A 94 -2.29 6.00 6.50
CA GLY A 94 -1.70 4.96 7.32
C GLY A 94 -2.26 4.77 8.71
N LEU A 95 -1.66 3.79 9.40
CA LEU A 95 -1.86 3.53 10.83
C LEU A 95 -1.46 4.75 11.70
N GLU A 96 -0.63 5.64 11.17
CA GLU A 96 -0.18 6.86 11.84
C GLU A 96 -1.16 8.04 11.71
N GLY A 97 -2.24 7.89 10.94
CA GLY A 97 -3.32 8.88 10.85
C GLY A 97 -2.94 10.23 10.22
N ARG A 98 -1.78 10.34 9.55
CA ARG A 98 -1.36 11.59 8.90
C ARG A 98 -1.94 11.67 7.50
N VAL A 99 -2.59 12.76 7.13
CA VAL A 99 -3.17 12.93 5.78
C VAL A 99 -2.05 13.21 4.76
N TRP A 100 -1.94 12.43 3.68
CA TRP A 100 -0.90 12.57 2.65
C TRP A 100 -1.20 13.74 1.65
N GLY A 101 -1.79 14.84 2.12
CA GLY A 101 -2.25 15.92 1.24
C GLY A 101 -3.57 15.63 0.55
N THR A 102 -3.77 16.19 -0.65
CA THR A 102 -5.03 16.04 -1.39
C THR A 102 -4.77 15.48 -2.78
N PRO A 103 -5.78 14.91 -3.45
CA PRO A 103 -5.70 14.53 -4.85
C PRO A 103 -5.10 15.55 -5.82
N LYS A 104 -5.36 16.84 -5.59
CA LYS A 104 -4.86 17.95 -6.42
C LYS A 104 -3.45 18.37 -6.04
N THR A 105 -3.03 18.04 -4.82
CA THR A 105 -1.75 18.41 -4.21
C THR A 105 -1.23 17.23 -3.40
N PRO A 106 -0.91 16.10 -4.07
CA PRO A 106 -0.43 14.92 -3.37
C PRO A 106 0.97 15.22 -2.79
N ARG A 107 1.21 14.75 -1.57
CA ARG A 107 2.50 14.91 -0.89
C ARG A 107 2.71 13.76 0.09
N LEU A 108 3.95 13.37 0.33
CA LEU A 108 4.20 12.44 1.43
C LEU A 108 3.95 13.17 2.77
N PRO A 109 3.45 12.47 3.80
CA PRO A 109 3.30 13.04 5.15
C PRO A 109 4.64 13.09 5.91
N CYS A 110 5.74 12.73 5.25
CA CYS A 110 7.06 12.51 5.82
C CYS A 110 7.93 13.74 5.63
N ASP A 111 8.62 14.18 6.69
CA ASP A 111 9.49 15.36 6.65
C ASP A 111 10.66 15.15 5.69
N GLU A 112 11.15 13.91 5.59
CA GLU A 112 12.25 13.52 4.70
C GLU A 112 11.82 13.40 3.23
N LYS A 113 10.51 13.48 2.93
CA LYS A 113 9.93 13.21 1.60
C LYS A 113 10.29 11.83 1.03
N GLU A 114 10.52 10.89 1.93
CA GLU A 114 10.81 9.49 1.65
C GLU A 114 9.82 8.60 2.40
N ILE A 115 9.42 7.50 1.78
CA ILE A 115 8.57 6.50 2.38
C ILE A 115 9.08 5.10 2.04
N THR A 116 9.16 4.25 3.04
CA THR A 116 9.45 2.82 2.85
C THR A 116 8.15 2.03 2.92
N LEU A 117 7.89 1.19 1.92
CA LEU A 117 6.77 0.24 1.90
C LEU A 117 7.30 -1.18 2.12
N PHE A 118 6.60 -1.95 2.93
CA PHE A 118 6.81 -3.36 3.18
C PHE A 118 5.56 -4.12 2.74
N PHE A 119 5.74 -5.10 1.86
CA PHE A 119 4.67 -5.92 1.32
C PHE A 119 4.63 -7.26 2.01
N ILE A 120 3.49 -7.60 2.58
CA ILE A 120 3.25 -8.85 3.29
C ILE A 120 2.11 -9.58 2.58
N THR A 121 2.30 -10.86 2.26
CA THR A 121 1.28 -11.67 1.58
C THR A 121 0.10 -11.98 2.50
N GLU A 122 -1.09 -12.17 1.93
CA GLU A 122 -2.25 -12.70 2.65
C GLU A 122 -1.93 -14.02 3.37
N THR A 123 -1.18 -14.91 2.71
CA THR A 123 -0.74 -16.17 3.31
C THR A 123 0.02 -15.94 4.62
N THR A 124 1.02 -15.05 4.64
CA THR A 124 1.73 -14.69 5.87
C THR A 124 0.80 -14.12 6.93
N MET A 125 -0.04 -13.14 6.56
CA MET A 125 -0.96 -12.49 7.51
C MET A 125 -1.99 -13.43 8.13
N ARG A 126 -2.34 -14.53 7.44
CA ARG A 126 -3.28 -15.54 7.95
C ARG A 126 -2.64 -16.59 8.83
N ASN A 127 -1.37 -16.90 8.60
CA ASN A 127 -0.68 -18.03 9.22
C ASN A 127 0.23 -17.65 10.38
N HIS A 128 0.49 -16.35 10.56
CA HIS A 128 1.39 -15.83 11.58
C HIS A 128 0.73 -14.70 12.35
N ASP A 129 1.02 -14.62 13.65
CA ASP A 129 0.66 -13.45 14.41
C ASP A 129 1.62 -12.28 14.13
N TRP A 130 1.25 -11.07 14.57
CA TRP A 130 2.05 -9.89 14.31
C TRP A 130 3.42 -9.93 15.00
N GLU A 131 3.55 -10.61 16.14
CA GLU A 131 4.82 -10.70 16.88
C GLU A 131 5.82 -11.57 16.11
N GLU A 132 5.36 -12.69 15.54
CA GLU A 132 6.15 -13.53 14.63
C GLU A 132 6.56 -12.76 13.37
N ILE A 133 5.58 -12.11 12.71
CA ILE A 133 5.82 -11.30 11.51
C ILE A 133 6.85 -10.20 11.78
N TYR A 134 6.74 -9.51 12.92
CA TYR A 134 7.70 -8.51 13.37
C TYR A 134 9.07 -9.11 13.65
N LYS A 135 9.15 -10.18 14.45
CA LYS A 135 10.42 -10.74 14.90
C LYS A 135 11.26 -11.25 13.73
N ASP A 136 10.62 -11.92 12.80
CA ASP A 136 11.27 -12.53 11.63
C ASP A 136 11.21 -11.64 10.39
N GLN A 137 10.61 -10.44 10.51
CA GLN A 137 10.49 -9.45 9.44
C GLN A 137 9.88 -10.06 8.16
N MET A 138 8.73 -10.73 8.29
CA MET A 138 8.12 -11.59 7.27
C MET A 138 7.42 -10.82 6.14
N TYR A 139 8.09 -9.83 5.55
CA TYR A 139 7.67 -9.18 4.32
C TYR A 139 8.37 -9.81 3.11
N VAL A 140 7.68 -9.88 1.98
CA VAL A 140 8.23 -10.43 0.73
C VAL A 140 8.97 -9.38 -0.10
N LYS A 141 8.66 -8.10 0.12
CA LYS A 141 9.30 -6.99 -0.60
C LYS A 141 9.39 -5.74 0.26
N LYS A 142 10.52 -5.04 0.15
CA LYS A 142 10.76 -3.70 0.71
C LYS A 142 11.14 -2.76 -0.41
N VAL A 143 10.51 -1.58 -0.46
CA VAL A 143 10.87 -0.53 -1.41
C VAL A 143 10.87 0.82 -0.71
N MET A 144 11.91 1.61 -0.96
CA MET A 144 11.93 3.03 -0.59
C MET A 144 11.55 3.84 -1.83
N LEU A 145 10.62 4.76 -1.67
CA LEU A 145 10.15 5.68 -2.70
C LEU A 145 10.35 7.10 -2.20
N THR A 146 10.97 7.93 -3.04
CA THR A 146 11.00 9.38 -2.81
C THR A 146 9.75 10.02 -3.37
N GLU A 147 9.40 11.21 -2.90
CA GLU A 147 8.31 12.00 -3.50
C GLU A 147 8.54 12.25 -5.01
N ASP A 148 9.80 12.40 -5.44
CA ASP A 148 10.13 12.61 -6.84
C ASP A 148 9.95 11.35 -7.70
N ASP A 149 10.19 10.16 -7.13
CA ASP A 149 9.88 8.89 -7.80
C ASP A 149 8.37 8.75 -7.98
N LEU A 150 7.60 9.08 -6.94
CA LEU A 150 6.14 9.05 -6.99
C LEU A 150 5.60 10.03 -8.02
N LYS A 151 6.13 11.26 -8.09
CA LYS A 151 5.72 12.24 -9.11
C LYS A 151 5.95 11.75 -10.54
N LYS A 152 7.08 11.09 -10.81
CA LYS A 152 7.39 10.53 -12.15
C LYS A 152 6.44 9.41 -12.55
N CYS A 153 5.83 8.74 -11.58
CA CYS A 153 4.92 7.62 -11.77
C CYS A 153 3.45 7.98 -11.47
N ASP A 154 3.09 9.27 -11.49
CA ASP A 154 1.73 9.75 -11.19
C ASP A 154 1.16 9.21 -9.87
N TRP A 155 2.02 9.12 -8.86
CA TRP A 155 1.72 8.60 -7.53
C TRP A 155 1.20 7.16 -7.52
N LYS A 156 1.73 6.34 -8.43
CA LYS A 156 1.42 4.92 -8.55
C LYS A 156 2.65 4.07 -8.33
N TYR A 157 2.45 2.95 -7.67
CA TYR A 157 3.42 1.86 -7.55
C TYR A 157 2.76 0.55 -7.99
N ILE A 158 3.41 -0.17 -8.89
CA ILE A 158 2.95 -1.49 -9.34
C ILE A 158 3.72 -2.54 -8.56
N TYR A 159 3.00 -3.26 -7.69
CA TYR A 159 3.53 -4.43 -7.03
C TYR A 159 3.46 -5.64 -7.97
N THR A 160 4.64 -6.16 -8.28
CA THR A 160 4.82 -7.47 -8.92
C THR A 160 5.65 -8.34 -7.96
N PRO A 161 5.26 -9.61 -7.74
CA PRO A 161 6.02 -10.59 -6.96
C PRO A 161 7.48 -10.71 -7.40
#